data_AF-A0A958MVJ5-F1
#
_entry.id   AF-A0A958MVJ5-F1
#
_cell.length_a   1.000
_cell.length_b   1.000
_cell.length_c   1.000
_cell.angle_alpha   90.00
_cell.angle_beta   90.00
_cell.angle_gamma   90.00
#
_symmetry.space_group_name_H-M   'P 1'
#
loop_
_entity.id
_entity.type
_entity.pdbx_description
1 polymer ?
#
loop_
_entity_poly.entity_id
_entity_poly.type
_entity_poly.pdbx_seq_one_letter_code
_entity_poly.pdbx_strand_id
1 'polypeptide(L)'
;HGMDRFDARKQIVADFEELGLLEKIEPHKLMVPRGDRSHSVVEPYLTDQWYVKVETMAKRALDAVKDGEIQFVPENWDKTYYQWMENIEDWCISRQLWWGHRVPAWYDDEGNIYVAEDEQAVREKYNLSDDLQLKQDEDVFDTWFSSNLWPFSTLGWPEQTDRLKEFYPTQVLVTGFDIIFFWVAR
;
A
#
# COMPACT_ATOMS: atom_id res chain seq x y z
N HIS A 1 23.66 -22.22 -7.58
CA HIS A 1 22.44 -21.64 -6.98
C HIS A 1 22.64 -21.43 -5.48
N GLY A 2 22.02 -20.41 -4.89
CA GLY A 2 22.14 -20.08 -3.45
C GLY A 2 23.20 -19.03 -3.08
N MET A 3 23.77 -18.34 -4.07
CA MET A 3 24.72 -17.24 -3.83
C MET A 3 23.97 -15.95 -3.49
N ASP A 4 24.60 -15.08 -2.70
CA ASP A 4 24.15 -13.68 -2.59
C ASP A 4 24.15 -13.02 -3.97
N ARG A 5 23.20 -12.12 -4.20
CA ARG A 5 22.99 -11.46 -5.51
C ARG A 5 24.23 -10.72 -6.03
N PHE A 6 25.04 -10.13 -5.15
CA PHE A 6 26.24 -9.39 -5.58
C PHE A 6 27.36 -10.35 -5.98
N ASP A 7 27.48 -11.48 -5.30
CA ASP A 7 28.45 -12.51 -5.66
C ASP A 7 28.01 -13.28 -6.90
N ALA A 8 26.71 -13.56 -7.04
CA ALA A 8 26.13 -14.10 -8.26
C ALA A 8 26.41 -13.19 -9.47
N ARG A 9 26.28 -11.86 -9.31
CA ARG A 9 26.61 -10.90 -10.38
C ARG A 9 28.07 -11.02 -10.83
N LYS A 10 29.02 -11.14 -9.90
CA LYS A 10 30.44 -11.29 -10.25
C LYS A 10 30.69 -12.61 -10.98
N GLN A 11 30.06 -13.69 -10.53
CA GLN A 11 30.17 -15.00 -11.17
C GLN A 11 29.62 -14.98 -12.59
N ILE A 12 28.46 -14.35 -12.81
CA ILE A 12 27.86 -14.21 -14.15
C ILE A 12 28.81 -13.48 -15.10
N VAL A 13 29.49 -12.43 -14.65
CA VAL A 13 30.48 -11.72 -15.49
C VAL A 13 31.65 -12.63 -15.84
N ALA A 14 32.19 -13.38 -14.88
CA ALA A 14 33.27 -14.34 -15.13
C ALA A 14 32.86 -15.45 -16.10
N ASP A 15 31.65 -15.98 -15.97
CA ASP A 15 31.11 -17.00 -16.87
C ASP A 15 30.96 -16.45 -18.30
N PHE A 16 30.53 -15.18 -18.44
CA PHE A 16 30.44 -14.52 -19.75
C PHE A 16 31.81 -14.27 -20.39
N GLU A 17 32.85 -13.98 -19.59
CA GLU A 17 34.24 -13.88 -20.07
C GLU A 17 34.75 -15.22 -20.57
N GLU A 18 34.55 -16.30 -19.80
CA GLU A 18 35.00 -17.65 -20.17
C GLU A 18 34.33 -18.16 -21.45
N LEU A 19 33.03 -17.86 -21.62
CA LEU A 19 32.27 -18.23 -22.81
C LEU A 19 32.55 -17.34 -24.03
N GLY A 20 33.33 -16.26 -23.88
CA GLY A 20 33.59 -15.30 -24.95
C GLY A 20 32.35 -14.49 -25.36
N LEU A 21 31.37 -14.35 -24.46
CA LEU A 21 30.12 -13.60 -24.66
C LEU A 21 30.20 -12.16 -24.14
N LEU A 22 31.30 -11.77 -23.50
CA LEU A 22 31.52 -10.42 -23.00
C LEU A 22 32.29 -9.57 -24.02
N GLU A 23 31.64 -8.53 -24.55
CA GLU A 23 32.29 -7.58 -25.44
C GLU A 23 33.07 -6.48 -24.68
N LYS A 24 32.44 -5.85 -23.67
CA LYS A 24 33.02 -4.72 -22.93
C LYS A 24 32.37 -4.54 -21.56
N ILE A 25 33.16 -4.02 -20.61
CA ILE A 25 32.68 -3.49 -19.32
C ILE A 25 33.01 -1.99 -19.26
N GLU A 26 32.01 -1.18 -18.90
CA GLU A 26 32.16 0.26 -18.73
C GLU A 26 31.64 0.73 -17.36
N PRO A 27 32.32 1.70 -16.72
CA PRO A 27 31.78 2.34 -15.52
C PRO A 27 30.47 3.07 -15.84
N HIS A 28 29.41 2.75 -15.10
CA HIS A 28 28.11 3.39 -15.27
C HIS A 28 27.52 3.78 -13.91
N LYS A 29 27.01 5.01 -13.81
CA LYS A 29 26.35 5.52 -12.61
C LYS A 29 24.85 5.24 -12.69
N LEU A 30 24.40 4.25 -11.92
CA LEU A 30 23.00 3.87 -11.80
C LEU A 30 22.33 4.58 -10.62
N MET A 31 21.11 5.06 -10.82
CA MET A 31 20.22 5.50 -9.75
C MET A 31 19.43 4.29 -9.25
N VAL A 32 19.98 3.59 -8.24
CA VAL A 32 19.38 2.36 -7.72
C VAL A 32 18.41 2.69 -6.58
N PRO A 33 17.14 2.22 -6.64
CA PRO A 33 16.18 2.44 -5.58
C PRO A 33 16.62 1.72 -4.30
N ARG A 34 16.39 2.37 -3.16
CA ARG A 34 16.73 1.86 -1.83
C ARG A 34 15.55 1.98 -0.90
N GLY A 35 15.40 1.01 0.01
CA GLY A 35 14.40 1.07 1.05
C GLY A 35 14.66 2.28 1.95
N ASP A 36 13.61 3.04 2.26
CA ASP A 36 13.73 4.26 3.05
C ASP A 36 14.31 4.00 4.44
N ARG A 37 13.91 2.89 5.09
CA ARG A 37 14.32 2.53 6.45
C ARG A 37 15.66 1.79 6.52
N SER A 38 15.87 0.79 5.66
CA SER A 38 17.05 -0.09 5.73
C SER A 38 18.17 0.32 4.78
N HIS A 39 17.89 1.24 3.85
CA HIS A 39 18.78 1.65 2.75
C HIS A 39 19.26 0.50 1.84
N SER A 40 18.67 -0.69 1.97
CA SER A 40 18.97 -1.85 1.13
C SER A 40 18.42 -1.63 -0.27
N VAL A 41 19.12 -2.16 -1.28
CA VAL A 41 18.64 -2.14 -2.67
C VAL A 41 17.31 -2.87 -2.75
N VAL A 42 16.29 -2.20 -3.30
CA VAL A 42 14.97 -2.78 -3.55
C VAL A 42 15.03 -3.59 -4.84
N GLU A 43 14.48 -4.79 -4.80
CA GLU A 43 14.39 -5.68 -5.95
C GLU A 43 12.93 -5.97 -6.24
N PRO A 44 12.48 -5.84 -7.50
CA PRO A 44 11.13 -6.23 -7.88
C PRO A 44 11.01 -7.75 -7.78
N TYR A 45 9.96 -8.21 -7.11
CA TYR A 45 9.63 -9.62 -6.98
C TYR A 45 8.12 -9.78 -7.16
N LEU A 46 7.70 -10.79 -7.93
CA LEU A 46 6.29 -11.05 -8.17
C LEU A 46 5.74 -11.90 -7.03
N THR A 47 4.74 -11.37 -6.35
CA THR A 47 4.05 -12.00 -5.22
C THR A 47 2.57 -11.63 -5.28
N ASP A 48 1.71 -12.53 -4.83
CA ASP A 48 0.30 -12.20 -4.62
C ASP A 48 0.19 -11.23 -3.43
N GLN A 49 -0.55 -10.14 -3.61
CA GLN A 49 -0.72 -9.06 -2.62
C GLN A 49 -2.12 -8.45 -2.75
N TRP A 50 -2.56 -7.76 -1.71
CA TRP A 50 -3.83 -7.04 -1.68
C TRP A 50 -3.68 -5.63 -2.22
N TYR A 51 -4.53 -5.27 -3.19
CA TYR A 51 -4.55 -3.96 -3.82
C TYR A 51 -5.91 -3.28 -3.70
N VAL A 52 -5.89 -1.97 -3.52
CA VAL A 52 -7.06 -1.11 -3.67
C VAL A 52 -7.02 -0.46 -5.04
N LYS A 53 -8.14 -0.58 -5.78
CA LYS A 53 -8.32 0.16 -7.03
C LYS A 53 -8.60 1.63 -6.75
N VAL A 54 -7.60 2.48 -6.97
CA VAL A 54 -7.65 3.88 -6.51
C VAL A 54 -8.17 4.87 -7.55
N GLU A 55 -8.16 4.52 -8.84
CA GLU A 55 -8.49 5.42 -9.96
C GLU A 55 -9.80 6.20 -9.74
N THR A 56 -10.86 5.50 -9.31
CA THR A 56 -12.17 6.13 -9.08
C THR A 56 -12.21 7.03 -7.86
N MET A 57 -11.47 6.68 -6.81
CA MET A 57 -11.34 7.48 -5.59
C MET A 57 -10.52 8.74 -5.86
N ALA A 58 -9.42 8.58 -6.60
CA ALA A 58 -8.54 9.67 -6.98
C ALA A 58 -9.28 10.72 -7.80
N LYS A 59 -10.13 10.30 -8.76
CA LYS A 59 -10.97 11.23 -9.51
C LYS A 59 -11.88 12.06 -8.61
N ARG A 60 -12.57 11.44 -7.64
CA ARG A 60 -13.42 12.17 -6.69
C ARG A 60 -12.63 13.17 -5.85
N ALA A 61 -11.44 12.76 -5.40
CA ALA A 61 -10.58 13.61 -4.59
C ALA A 61 -9.96 14.76 -5.41
N LEU A 62 -9.72 14.56 -6.71
CA LEU A 62 -9.32 15.61 -7.66
C LEU A 62 -10.44 16.63 -7.86
N ASP A 63 -11.66 16.15 -8.09
CA ASP A 63 -12.84 17.00 -8.34
C ASP A 63 -13.12 17.89 -7.10
N ALA A 64 -13.05 17.34 -5.89
CA ALA A 64 -13.24 18.10 -4.64
C ALA A 64 -12.25 19.28 -4.47
N VAL A 65 -11.00 19.12 -4.92
CA VAL A 65 -10.00 20.21 -4.87
C VAL A 65 -10.23 21.20 -6.02
N LYS A 66 -10.58 20.72 -7.22
CA LYS A 66 -10.88 21.57 -8.39
C LYS A 66 -12.11 22.45 -8.18
N ASP A 67 -13.14 21.91 -7.52
CA ASP A 67 -14.38 22.62 -7.20
C ASP A 67 -14.23 23.55 -5.98
N GLY A 68 -13.09 23.50 -5.29
CA GLY A 68 -12.75 24.35 -4.15
C GLY A 68 -13.38 23.92 -2.82
N GLU A 69 -13.95 22.71 -2.74
CA GLU A 69 -14.41 22.10 -1.48
C GLU A 69 -13.24 21.85 -0.53
N ILE A 70 -12.08 21.49 -1.09
CA ILE A 70 -10.81 21.35 -0.38
C ILE A 70 -9.84 22.40 -0.91
N GLN A 71 -9.22 23.17 -0.01
CA GLN A 71 -8.27 24.22 -0.35
C GLN A 71 -6.92 23.94 0.29
N PHE A 72 -5.86 23.96 -0.52
CA PHE A 72 -4.49 23.83 -0.04
C PHE A 72 -3.91 25.19 0.37
N VAL A 73 -3.20 25.22 1.50
CA VAL A 73 -2.45 26.39 1.95
C VAL A 73 -1.02 25.95 2.30
N PRO A 74 0.02 26.50 1.65
CA PRO A 74 -0.03 27.42 0.51
C PRO A 74 -0.62 26.80 -0.77
N GLU A 75 -1.21 27.65 -1.63
CA GLU A 75 -2.00 27.22 -2.79
C GLU A 75 -1.21 26.33 -3.76
N ASN A 76 0.09 26.58 -3.95
CA ASN A 76 0.94 25.87 -4.92
C ASN A 76 1.05 24.35 -4.71
N TRP A 77 0.62 23.82 -3.55
CA TRP A 77 0.57 22.38 -3.30
C TRP A 77 -0.54 21.68 -4.09
N ASP A 78 -1.55 22.41 -4.58
CA ASP A 78 -2.60 21.90 -5.45
C ASP A 78 -2.04 21.24 -6.72
N LYS A 79 -1.08 21.87 -7.39
CA LYS A 79 -0.41 21.38 -8.61
C LYS A 79 0.34 20.09 -8.36
N THR A 80 1.03 20.03 -7.21
CA THR A 80 1.74 18.82 -6.80
C THR A 80 0.73 17.70 -6.56
N TYR A 81 -0.32 17.98 -5.79
CA TYR A 81 -1.40 17.02 -5.54
C TYR A 81 -2.04 16.52 -6.84
N TYR A 82 -2.37 17.41 -7.79
CA TYR A 82 -2.91 17.03 -9.10
C TYR A 82 -1.98 16.09 -9.86
N GLN A 83 -0.69 16.44 -9.95
CA GLN A 83 0.29 15.61 -10.64
C GLN A 83 0.37 14.19 -10.04
N TRP A 84 0.30 14.06 -8.72
CA TRP A 84 0.31 12.76 -8.06
C TRP A 84 -0.98 11.98 -8.32
N MET A 85 -2.13 12.61 -8.11
CA MET A 85 -3.43 11.95 -8.19
C MET A 85 -3.83 11.59 -9.62
N GLU A 86 -3.34 12.30 -10.62
CA GLU A 86 -3.57 11.97 -12.04
C GLU A 86 -2.73 10.77 -12.52
N ASN A 87 -1.61 10.46 -11.86
CA ASN A 87 -0.71 9.37 -12.21
C ASN A 87 -0.69 8.24 -11.15
N ILE A 88 -1.68 8.22 -10.27
CA ILE A 88 -1.72 7.27 -9.16
C ILE A 88 -2.01 5.85 -9.66
N GLU A 89 -1.22 4.89 -9.17
CA GLU A 89 -1.40 3.47 -9.44
C GLU A 89 -2.12 2.77 -8.28
N ASP A 90 -2.68 1.59 -8.55
CA ASP A 90 -3.36 0.77 -7.55
C ASP A 90 -2.47 0.53 -6.33
N TRP A 91 -3.05 0.77 -5.16
CA TRP A 91 -2.28 0.81 -3.92
C TRP A 91 -2.19 -0.59 -3.32
N CYS A 92 -0.97 -1.14 -3.28
CA CYS A 92 -0.66 -2.33 -2.50
C CYS A 92 -0.81 -2.03 -1.00
N ILE A 93 -1.81 -2.62 -0.35
CA ILE A 93 -2.14 -2.40 1.06
C ILE A 93 -1.68 -3.51 2.00
N SER A 94 -1.27 -4.67 1.51
CA SER A 94 -0.72 -5.75 2.35
C SER A 94 0.78 -5.60 2.59
N ARG A 95 1.25 -6.05 3.76
CA ARG A 95 2.65 -5.99 4.18
C ARG A 95 3.01 -7.26 4.95
N GLN A 96 4.18 -7.82 4.64
CA GLN A 96 4.76 -8.98 5.34
C GLN A 96 5.52 -8.49 6.59
N LEU A 97 4.80 -7.84 7.50
CA LEU A 97 5.32 -7.29 8.75
C LEU A 97 4.61 -7.94 9.94
N TRP A 98 5.27 -7.93 11.08
CA TRP A 98 4.67 -8.44 12.33
C TRP A 98 3.74 -7.43 13.01
N TRP A 99 3.89 -6.14 12.67
CA TRP A 99 3.13 -5.06 13.27
C TRP A 99 2.16 -4.46 12.27
N GLY A 100 0.87 -4.50 12.60
CA GLY A 100 -0.22 -3.90 11.84
C GLY A 100 -1.52 -4.64 12.10
N HIS A 101 -2.61 -4.14 11.52
CA HIS A 101 -3.90 -4.82 11.55
C HIS A 101 -3.87 -6.01 10.59
N ARG A 102 -4.20 -7.21 11.06
CA ARG A 102 -4.25 -8.41 10.21
C ARG A 102 -5.27 -8.23 9.10
N VAL A 103 -4.90 -8.60 7.87
CA VAL A 103 -5.84 -8.58 6.75
C VAL A 103 -7.00 -9.53 7.08
N PRO A 104 -8.25 -9.07 7.01
CA PRO A 104 -9.41 -9.86 7.34
C PRO A 104 -9.84 -10.69 6.12
N ALA A 105 -8.93 -11.54 5.65
CA ALA A 105 -9.15 -12.52 4.61
C ALA A 105 -8.75 -13.91 5.13
N TRP A 106 -9.50 -14.93 4.74
CA TRP A 106 -9.32 -16.32 5.12
C TRP A 106 -9.23 -17.18 3.89
N TYR A 107 -8.41 -18.22 3.99
CA TYR A 107 -8.18 -19.21 2.96
C TYR A 107 -8.61 -20.58 3.46
N ASP A 108 -9.23 -21.37 2.61
CA ASP A 108 -9.36 -22.82 2.84
C ASP A 108 -8.17 -23.58 2.24
N ASP A 109 -8.17 -24.91 2.43
CA ASP A 109 -7.11 -25.79 1.90
C ASP A 109 -7.10 -25.88 0.36
N GLU A 110 -8.17 -25.46 -0.32
CA GLU A 110 -8.27 -25.42 -1.77
C GLU A 110 -7.77 -24.07 -2.36
N GLY A 111 -7.50 -23.09 -1.50
CA GLY A 111 -7.06 -21.75 -1.88
C GLY A 111 -8.20 -20.77 -2.19
N ASN A 112 -9.45 -21.10 -1.85
CA ASN A 112 -10.57 -20.17 -1.97
C ASN A 112 -10.40 -19.04 -0.95
N ILE A 113 -10.83 -17.82 -1.32
CA ILE A 113 -10.63 -16.61 -0.52
C ILE A 113 -11.97 -16.11 0.03
N TYR A 114 -12.02 -15.86 1.34
CA TYR A 114 -13.20 -15.38 2.05
C TYR A 114 -12.87 -14.13 2.87
N VAL A 115 -13.72 -13.10 2.81
CA VAL A 115 -13.49 -11.80 3.48
C VAL A 115 -14.70 -11.40 4.33
N ALA A 116 -14.47 -11.19 5.64
CA ALA A 116 -15.41 -10.64 6.63
C ALA A 116 -14.64 -10.12 7.86
N GLU A 117 -15.27 -9.56 8.89
CA GLU A 117 -14.53 -8.94 10.02
C GLU A 117 -13.80 -9.96 10.91
N ASP A 118 -14.34 -11.16 11.02
CA ASP A 118 -13.77 -12.29 11.74
C ASP A 118 -14.19 -13.62 11.10
N GLU A 119 -13.67 -14.74 11.63
CA GLU A 119 -13.95 -16.08 11.08
C GLU A 119 -15.43 -16.46 11.20
N GLN A 120 -16.12 -16.06 12.28
CA GLN A 120 -17.54 -16.36 12.44
C GLN A 120 -18.35 -15.63 11.37
N ALA A 121 -18.08 -14.34 11.15
CA ALA A 121 -18.70 -13.55 10.10
C ALA A 121 -18.41 -14.12 8.70
N VAL A 122 -17.23 -14.70 8.47
CA VAL A 122 -16.92 -15.44 7.23
C VAL A 122 -17.85 -16.65 7.09
N ARG A 123 -17.94 -17.50 8.13
CA ARG A 123 -18.76 -18.71 8.08
C ARG A 123 -20.23 -18.39 7.83
N GLU A 124 -20.76 -17.37 8.51
CA GLU A 124 -22.14 -16.90 8.32
C GLU A 124 -22.38 -16.30 6.92
N LYS A 125 -21.49 -15.42 6.45
CA LYS A 125 -21.64 -14.72 5.17
C LYS A 125 -21.59 -15.66 3.97
N TYR A 126 -20.75 -16.70 4.04
CA TYR A 126 -20.53 -17.64 2.93
C TYR A 126 -21.19 -19.01 3.16
N ASN A 127 -21.99 -19.18 4.22
CA ASN A 127 -22.64 -20.45 4.61
C ASN A 127 -21.65 -21.64 4.67
N LEU A 128 -20.51 -21.45 5.32
CA LEU A 128 -19.46 -22.46 5.42
C LEU A 128 -19.72 -23.40 6.61
N SER A 129 -19.40 -24.69 6.44
CA SER A 129 -19.46 -25.68 7.53
C SER A 129 -18.39 -25.37 8.58
N ASP A 130 -18.70 -25.60 9.87
CA ASP A 130 -17.74 -25.51 10.98
C ASP A 130 -16.54 -26.44 10.81
N ASP A 131 -16.71 -27.55 10.06
CA ASP A 131 -15.65 -28.51 9.79
C ASP A 131 -14.63 -28.03 8.73
N LEU A 132 -14.95 -26.98 7.97
CA LEU A 132 -14.02 -26.42 6.99
C LEU A 132 -12.90 -25.66 7.72
N GLN A 133 -11.66 -26.07 7.48
CA GLN A 133 -10.49 -25.37 8.02
C GLN A 133 -10.31 -24.05 7.27
N LEU A 134 -10.20 -22.98 8.04
CA LEU A 134 -9.93 -21.64 7.53
C LEU A 134 -8.66 -21.12 8.17
N LYS A 135 -7.78 -20.54 7.36
CA LYS A 135 -6.56 -19.86 7.82
C LYS A 135 -6.64 -18.39 7.45
N GLN A 136 -6.56 -17.52 8.44
CA GLN A 136 -6.48 -16.08 8.20
C GLN A 136 -5.14 -15.73 7.52
N ASP A 137 -5.19 -14.81 6.56
CA ASP A 137 -4.02 -14.19 5.94
C ASP A 137 -3.03 -13.70 7.00
N GLU A 138 -1.74 -14.01 6.80
CA GLU A 138 -0.66 -13.63 7.70
C GLU A 138 -0.19 -12.19 7.52
N ASP A 139 -0.53 -11.57 6.38
CA ASP A 139 -0.21 -10.18 6.10
C ASP A 139 -0.96 -9.22 7.04
N VAL A 140 -0.35 -8.06 7.20
CA VAL A 140 -0.94 -6.91 7.89
C VAL A 140 -1.14 -5.76 6.92
N PHE A 141 -2.08 -4.87 7.23
CA PHE A 141 -2.27 -3.66 6.45
C PHE A 141 -1.11 -2.68 6.60
N ASP A 142 -0.87 -1.94 5.53
CA ASP A 142 -0.02 -0.75 5.52
C ASP A 142 -0.45 0.23 6.61
N THR A 143 0.50 0.85 7.30
CA THR A 143 0.20 1.85 8.33
C THR A 143 -0.59 3.03 7.74
N TRP A 144 -0.32 3.41 6.50
CA TRP A 144 -1.09 4.45 5.81
C TRP A 144 -2.55 4.05 5.56
N PHE A 145 -2.85 2.75 5.49
CA PHE A 145 -4.22 2.24 5.35
C PHE A 145 -5.06 2.46 6.61
N SER A 146 -4.47 2.37 7.80
CA SER A 146 -5.17 2.77 9.03
C SER A 146 -5.17 4.29 9.25
N SER A 147 -4.09 4.98 8.88
CA SER A 147 -3.95 6.42 9.15
C SER A 147 -4.94 7.29 8.37
N ASN A 148 -5.37 6.87 7.17
CA ASN A 148 -6.40 7.62 6.42
C ASN A 148 -7.77 7.62 7.11
N LEU A 149 -8.03 6.64 7.99
CA LEU A 149 -9.29 6.56 8.73
C LEU A 149 -9.38 7.61 9.85
N TRP A 150 -8.31 8.36 10.11
CA TRP A 150 -8.20 9.32 11.21
C TRP A 150 -9.36 10.34 11.31
N PRO A 151 -9.85 10.95 10.21
CA PRO A 151 -10.87 12.00 10.29
C PRO A 151 -12.20 11.56 10.91
N PHE A 152 -12.48 10.26 10.94
CA PHE A 152 -13.76 9.71 11.44
C PHE A 152 -13.59 8.63 12.52
N SER A 153 -12.53 7.82 12.48
CA SER A 153 -12.27 6.80 13.52
C SER A 153 -12.12 7.39 14.92
N THR A 154 -11.53 8.58 15.03
CA THR A 154 -11.39 9.31 16.29
C THR A 154 -12.71 9.84 16.85
N LEU A 155 -13.73 9.94 16.00
CA LEU A 155 -15.06 10.40 16.33
C LEU A 155 -16.01 9.22 16.63
N GLY A 156 -15.51 7.99 16.62
CA GLY A 156 -16.27 6.79 16.97
C GLY A 156 -16.84 6.03 15.76
N TRP A 157 -16.48 6.39 14.53
CA TRP A 157 -16.74 5.55 13.36
C TRP A 157 -16.06 4.17 13.56
N PRO A 158 -16.72 3.04 13.21
CA PRO A 158 -17.89 2.91 12.33
C PRO A 158 -19.25 3.23 12.95
N GLU A 159 -19.33 3.48 14.25
CA GLU A 159 -20.59 3.82 14.92
C GLU A 159 -21.09 5.23 14.57
N GLN A 160 -22.40 5.38 14.50
CA GLN A 160 -23.07 6.65 14.20
C GLN A 160 -23.22 7.52 15.46
N THR A 161 -22.09 7.99 16.00
CA THR A 161 -22.08 8.76 17.25
C THR A 161 -22.48 10.22 17.03
N ASP A 162 -22.96 10.87 18.10
CA ASP A 162 -23.23 12.32 18.08
C ASP A 162 -21.99 13.15 17.76
N ARG A 163 -20.80 12.69 18.17
CA ARG A 163 -19.53 13.38 17.86
C ARG A 163 -19.19 13.33 16.38
N LEU A 164 -19.39 12.17 15.75
CA LEU A 164 -19.17 12.02 14.31
C LEU A 164 -20.07 12.98 13.54
N LYS A 165 -21.35 13.08 13.93
CA LYS A 165 -22.31 13.99 13.32
C LYS A 165 -21.95 15.46 13.49
N GLU A 166 -21.45 15.85 14.66
CA GLU A 166 -21.15 17.25 14.99
C GLU A 166 -19.83 17.73 14.37
N PHE A 167 -18.80 16.87 14.34
CA PHE A 167 -17.42 17.29 14.03
C PHE A 167 -16.90 16.81 12.67
N TYR A 168 -17.66 16.02 11.92
CA TYR A 168 -17.32 15.64 10.55
C TYR A 168 -18.32 16.26 9.55
N PRO A 169 -17.85 16.93 8.48
CA PRO A 169 -16.47 17.08 8.03
C PRO A 169 -15.63 18.09 8.85
N THR A 170 -14.33 17.82 8.96
CA THR A 170 -13.36 18.71 9.64
C THR A 170 -13.07 19.98 8.83
N GLN A 171 -12.73 21.08 9.50
CA GLN A 171 -12.50 22.37 8.84
C GLN A 171 -11.06 22.61 8.35
N VAL A 172 -10.06 22.20 9.13
CA VAL A 172 -8.64 22.46 8.81
C VAL A 172 -7.79 21.25 9.19
N LEU A 173 -6.97 20.77 8.25
CA LEU A 173 -5.93 19.77 8.47
C LEU A 173 -4.56 20.44 8.40
N VAL A 174 -3.81 20.41 9.51
CA VAL A 174 -2.46 20.98 9.58
C VAL A 174 -1.44 19.84 9.54
N THR A 175 -0.55 19.86 8.55
CA THR A 175 0.46 18.81 8.36
C THR A 175 1.71 19.33 7.64
N GLY A 176 2.79 18.55 7.67
CA GLY A 176 3.95 18.73 6.81
C GLY A 176 3.67 18.34 5.36
N PHE A 177 4.39 18.99 4.43
CA PHE A 177 4.23 18.75 3.00
C PHE A 177 4.71 17.36 2.54
N ASP A 178 5.61 16.76 3.32
CA ASP A 178 6.25 15.48 3.08
C ASP A 178 5.28 14.30 3.09
N ILE A 179 4.12 14.45 3.72
CA ILE A 179 3.08 13.41 3.82
C ILE A 179 1.76 13.78 3.12
N ILE A 180 1.75 14.81 2.27
CA ILE A 180 0.57 15.13 1.46
C ILE A 180 0.15 13.91 0.62
N PHE A 181 1.11 13.23 0.00
CA PHE A 181 0.81 12.05 -0.82
C PHE A 181 0.50 10.79 0.01
N PHE A 182 1.26 10.55 1.08
CA PHE A 182 1.13 9.31 1.84
C PHE A 182 -0.05 9.31 2.82
N TRP A 183 -0.50 10.49 3.25
CA TRP A 183 -1.57 10.62 4.24
C TRP A 183 -2.75 11.45 3.75
N VAL A 184 -2.53 12.71 3.36
CA VAL A 184 -3.64 13.63 3.02
C VAL A 184 -4.44 13.16 1.80
N ALA A 185 -3.76 12.57 0.82
CA ALA A 185 -4.36 12.04 -0.39
C ALA A 185 -5.01 10.65 -0.22
N ARG A 186 -4.86 10.01 0.94
CA ARG A 186 -5.38 8.66 1.21
C ARG A 186 -6.76 8.69 1.84
#